data_AF-A0A754BA44-F1
#
_entry.id   AF-A0A754BA44-F1
#
_cell.length_a   1.000
_cell.length_b   1.000
_cell.length_c   1.000
_cell.angle_alpha   90.00
_cell.angle_beta   90.00
_cell.angle_gamma   90.00
#
_symmetry.space_group_name_H-M   'P 1'
#
loop_
_entity.id
_entity.type
_entity.pdbx_description
1 polymer ?
#
loop_
_entity_poly.entity_id
_entity_poly.type
_entity_poly.pdbx_seq_one_letter_code
_entity_poly.pdbx_strand_id
1 'polypeptide(L)' 'MESSIFTGGRTKESVAYDLALALAAKDPEISTPEALIQRIAEILPACRSAAEKRWEKENPPLDNVIFDPFTY' A
#
# COMPACT_ATOMS: atom_id res chain seq x y z
N MET A 1 -13.75 11.04 6.41
CA MET A 1 -13.27 9.79 7.02
C MET A 1 -12.15 9.27 6.14
N GLU A 2 -10.91 9.45 6.59
CA GLU A 2 -9.74 8.87 5.92
C GLU A 2 -9.73 7.40 6.30
N SER A 3 -10.26 6.55 5.41
CA SER A 3 -10.33 5.11 5.66
C SER A 3 -8.92 4.57 5.66
N SER A 4 -8.34 4.36 6.84
CA SER A 4 -7.00 3.83 6.96
C SER A 4 -6.92 2.45 6.30
N ILE A 5 -6.23 2.42 5.15
CA ILE A 5 -6.19 1.25 4.25
C ILE A 5 -5.40 0.10 4.90
N PHE A 6 -4.64 0.44 5.93
CA PHE A 6 -3.72 -0.39 6.67
C PHE A 6 -4.25 -0.90 8.01
N THR A 7 -5.47 -0.52 8.39
CA THR A 7 -6.09 -0.93 9.65
C THR A 7 -6.43 -2.42 9.63
N GLY A 8 -6.10 -3.15 10.71
CA GLY A 8 -6.48 -4.56 10.88
C GLY A 8 -5.47 -5.59 10.40
N GLY A 9 -4.18 -5.23 10.29
CA GLY A 9 -3.11 -6.18 9.97
C GLY A 9 -2.84 -6.38 8.48
N ARG A 10 -3.39 -5.51 7.62
CA ARG A 10 -3.03 -5.50 6.18
C ARG A 10 -1.61 -4.95 6.03
N THR A 11 -0.72 -5.78 5.49
CA THR A 11 0.65 -5.36 5.20
C THR A 11 0.69 -4.47 3.96
N LYS A 12 1.75 -3.65 3.84
CA LYS A 12 2.00 -2.84 2.64
C LYS A 12 1.96 -3.69 1.36
N GLU A 13 2.39 -4.95 1.47
CA GLU A 13 2.45 -5.92 0.37
C GLU A 13 1.06 -6.37 -0.08
N SER A 14 0.13 -6.66 0.84
CA SER A 14 -1.25 -6.98 0.45
C SER A 14 -1.92 -5.81 -0.26
N VAL A 15 -1.77 -4.59 0.27
CA VAL A 15 -2.35 -3.38 -0.36
C VAL A 15 -1.72 -3.10 -1.72
N ALA A 16 -0.40 -3.29 -1.86
CA ALA A 16 0.30 -3.13 -3.12
C ALA A 16 -0.16 -4.17 -4.17
N TYR A 17 -0.34 -5.44 -3.77
CA TYR A 17 -0.80 -6.49 -4.66
C TYR A 17 -2.27 -6.28 -5.09
N ASP A 18 -3.16 -5.90 -4.16
CA ASP A 18 -4.56 -5.53 -4.46
C ASP A 18 -4.62 -4.37 -5.48
N LEU A 19 -3.78 -3.34 -5.31
CA LEU A 19 -3.67 -2.22 -6.24
C LEU A 19 -3.14 -2.65 -7.61
N ALA A 20 -2.09 -3.46 -7.64
CA ALA A 20 -1.50 -3.95 -8.88
C ALA A 20 -2.49 -4.84 -9.65
N LEU A 21 -3.22 -5.71 -8.95
CA LEU A 21 -4.26 -6.54 -9.53
C LEU A 21 -5.41 -5.69 -10.08
N ALA A 22 -5.88 -4.69 -9.33
CA ALA A 22 -6.95 -3.80 -9.78
C ALA A 22 -6.56 -2.95 -11.00
N LEU A 23 -5.29 -2.53 -11.08
CA LEU A 23 -4.76 -1.80 -12.24
C LEU A 23 -4.57 -2.72 -13.45
N ALA A 24 -3.99 -3.90 -13.24
CA ALA A 24 -3.79 -4.87 -14.31
C ALA A 24 -5.13 -5.40 -14.85
N ALA A 25 -6.13 -5.64 -14.00
CA ALA A 25 -7.46 -6.07 -14.43
C ALA A 25 -8.24 -4.99 -15.21
N LYS A 26 -7.84 -3.72 -15.11
CA LYS A 26 -8.40 -2.63 -15.92
C LYS A 26 -7.77 -2.53 -17.31
N ASP A 27 -6.64 -3.20 -17.53
CA ASP A 27 -5.89 -3.15 -18.78
C ASP A 27 -6.60 -4.06 -19.80
N PRO A 28 -7.31 -3.51 -20.79
CA PRO A 28 -8.17 -4.29 -21.69
C PRO A 28 -7.36 -5.15 -22.66
N GLU A 29 -6.05 -4.92 -22.74
CA GLU A 29 -5.12 -5.68 -23.59
C GLU A 29 -4.72 -7.02 -22.95
N ILE A 30 -4.96 -7.20 -21.65
CA ILE A 30 -4.63 -8.44 -20.95
C ILE A 30 -5.76 -9.45 -21.13
N SER A 31 -5.50 -10.46 -21.96
CA SER A 31 -6.42 -11.57 -22.19
C SER A 31 -5.89 -12.91 -21.69
N THR A 32 -4.62 -12.99 -21.30
CA THR A 32 -3.98 -14.21 -20.81
C THR A 32 -3.50 -14.07 -19.37
N PRO A 33 -3.52 -15.16 -18.58
CA PRO A 33 -3.03 -15.14 -17.21
C PRO A 33 -1.53 -14.83 -17.13
N GLU A 34 -0.72 -15.26 -18.11
CA GLU A 34 0.72 -14.91 -18.13
C GLU A 34 0.94 -13.41 -18.34
N ALA A 35 0.19 -12.78 -19.26
CA ALA A 35 0.25 -11.34 -19.48
C ALA A 35 -0.20 -10.57 -18.24
N LEU A 36 -1.22 -11.09 -17.51
CA LEU A 36 -1.67 -10.53 -16.25
C LEU A 36 -0.57 -10.57 -15.19
N ILE A 37 0.09 -11.72 -15.03
CA ILE A 37 1.18 -11.88 -14.04
C ILE A 37 2.35 -10.97 -14.38
N GLN A 38 2.73 -10.88 -15.65
CA GLN A 38 3.82 -10.03 -16.11
C GLN A 38 3.50 -8.56 -15.86
N ARG A 39 2.27 -8.12 -16.18
CA ARG A 39 1.82 -6.76 -15.93
C ARG A 39 1.76 -6.44 -14.43
N ILE A 40 1.25 -7.35 -13.62
CA ILE A 40 1.26 -7.20 -12.17
C ILE A 40 2.69 -7.02 -11.69
N ALA A 41 3.64 -7.85 -12.14
CA ALA A 41 5.05 -7.76 -11.75
C ALA A 41 5.71 -6.42 -12.14
N GLU A 42 5.34 -5.85 -13.29
CA GLU A 42 5.80 -4.52 -13.73
C GLU A 42 5.25 -3.38 -12.88
N ILE A 43 3.96 -3.44 -12.51
CA ILE A 43 3.28 -2.36 -11.77
C ILE A 43 3.45 -2.51 -10.25
N LEU A 44 3.69 -3.73 -9.74
CA LEU A 44 3.88 -4.05 -8.33
C LEU A 44 4.86 -3.10 -7.61
N PRO A 45 6.08 -2.82 -8.12
CA PRO A 45 7.01 -1.90 -7.46
C PRO A 45 6.45 -0.48 -7.34
N ALA A 46 5.70 0.00 -8.34
CA ALA A 46 5.05 1.32 -8.30
C ALA A 46 3.91 1.34 -7.27
N CYS A 47 3.08 0.29 -7.23
CA CYS A 47 2.04 0.13 -6.22
C CYS A 47 2.61 0.03 -4.79
N ARG A 48 3.76 -0.64 -4.63
CA ARG A 48 4.47 -0.75 -3.35
C ARG A 48 4.96 0.61 -2.85
N SER A 49 5.54 1.42 -3.73
CA SER A 49 5.95 2.78 -3.38
C SER A 49 4.76 3.69 -3.03
N ALA A 50 3.64 3.57 -3.75
CA ALA A 50 2.42 4.30 -3.44
C ALA A 50 1.82 3.90 -2.08
N ALA A 51 1.79 2.60 -1.79
CA ALA A 51 1.36 2.07 -0.50
C ALA A 51 2.28 2.53 0.64
N GLU A 52 3.59 2.53 0.43
CA GLU A 52 4.56 2.99 1.42
C GLU A 52 4.43 4.49 1.72
N LYS A 53 4.33 5.33 0.69
CA LYS A 53 4.08 6.77 0.86
C LYS A 53 2.79 7.03 1.64
N ARG A 54 1.77 6.20 1.42
CA ARG A 54 0.50 6.32 2.15
C ARG A 54 0.66 5.86 3.59
N TRP A 55 1.40 4.77 3.83
CA TRP A 55 1.74 4.32 5.18
C TRP A 55 2.50 5.37 5.97
N GLU A 56 3.52 6.01 5.38
CA GLU A 56 4.27 7.09 6.03
C GLU A 56 3.40 8.32 6.33
N LYS A 57 2.44 8.62 5.44
CA LYS A 57 1.51 9.73 5.62
C LYS A 57 0.48 9.47 6.73
N GLU A 58 0.02 8.22 6.84
CA GLU A 58 -0.95 7.81 7.87
C GLU A 58 -0.29 7.49 9.21
N ASN A 59 0.97 7.07 9.16
CA ASN A 59 1.78 6.70 10.31
C ASN A 59 3.04 7.58 10.32
N PRO A 60 2.89 8.90 10.58
CA PRO A 60 4.04 9.78 10.70
C PRO A 60 4.97 9.22 11.79
N PRO A 61 6.31 9.31 11.61
CA PRO A 61 7.22 8.93 12.68
C PRO A 61 6.84 9.69 13.95
N LEU A 62 6.71 8.95 15.06
CA LEU A 62 6.51 9.49 16.40
C LEU A 62 7.81 10.18 16.88
N ASP A 63 8.32 11.16 16.14
CA ASP A 63 9.54 11.88 16.50
C ASP A 63 9.28 13.00 17.53
N ASN A 64 8.01 13.26 17.87
CA ASN A 64 7.62 14.34 18.77
C ASN A 64 6.67 13.91 19.92
N VAL A 65 6.63 12.64 20.31
CA VAL A 65 6.08 12.31 21.63
C VAL A 65 7.20 12.51 22.63
N ILE A 66 7.34 13.74 23.12
CA ILE A 66 8.03 14.00 24.38
C ILE A 66 7.37 13.06 25.39
N PHE A 67 8.12 12.04 25.82
CA PHE A 67 7.71 11.19 26.92
C PHE A 67 7.88 12.06 28.17
N ASP A 68 6.85 12.83 28.54
CA ASP A 68 6.86 13.60 29.79
C ASP A 68 6.68 12.61 30.96
N PRO A 69 7.72 12.31 31.76
CA PRO A 69 7.65 11.28 32.80
C PRO A 69 6.93 11.75 34.08
N PHE A 70 6.15 12.85 34.02
CA PHE A 70 5.59 13.52 35.20
C PHE A 70 4.06 13.62 35.25
N THR A 71 3.32 12.92 34.39
CA THR A 71 1.86 12.82 34.56
C THR A 71 1.53 11.69 35.54
N TYR A 72 1.35 12.05 36.82
CA TYR A 72 0.68 11.25 37.86
C TYR A 72 -0.38 12.10 38.55
#